data_AF-A0A6G1IFE7-F1
#
_entry.id   AF-A0A6G1IFE7-F1
#
_cell.length_a   1.000
_cell.length_b   1.000
_cell.length_c   1.000
_cell.angle_alpha   90.00
_cell.angle_beta   90.00
_cell.angle_gamma   90.00
#
_symmetry.space_group_name_H-M   'P 1'
#
loop_
_entity.id
_entity.type
_entity.pdbx_description
1 polymer ?
#
loop_
_entity_poly.entity_id
_entity_poly.type
_entity_poly.pdbx_seq_one_letter_code
_entity_poly.pdbx_strand_id
1 'polypeptide(L)'
;MPPLLRANLDNSDICPSCLIERRIKKISEFQTGMTLRGGIFESKQRVFEEKAADEGADQQAKRHRAYLRMWRTAKIEALKDVEMLESVIEALGTVDRPDIDESEIEIAKDLTQTALSRWENEKDSMAKMPGVRCEGDDTTRGDHDEARELEGSANTITVGEENSQHGQQLSSSSDDEPAPQTDPEDIPLPEDDDEDLANEASRSLSLPSTPARSIIRDRSSSSTLSAKKIRINDLATIVADSTSPAVSPSPSQEPHNAHTIANLKRKPFQFHRNHGKYVPGTWSSLQGYKKQQTSWFSESWESMEGEDQDEEDAQLGGGQGVVEAGEEGDDEKE
;
A
#
# COMPACT_ATOMS: atom_id res chain seq x y z
N MET A 1 -12.93 27.93 -5.16
CA MET A 1 -12.22 27.12 -6.18
C MET A 1 -12.34 27.79 -7.54
N PRO A 2 -11.21 28.16 -8.18
CA PRO A 2 -11.13 28.69 -9.54
C PRO A 2 -11.91 27.84 -10.56
N PRO A 3 -12.63 28.44 -11.53
CA PRO A 3 -13.37 27.69 -12.55
C PRO A 3 -12.50 26.71 -13.34
N LEU A 4 -11.24 27.09 -13.63
CA LEU A 4 -10.26 26.27 -14.33
C LEU A 4 -10.00 24.95 -13.60
N LEU A 5 -9.83 24.99 -12.28
CA LEU A 5 -9.66 23.77 -11.49
C LEU A 5 -10.92 22.90 -11.53
N ARG A 6 -12.12 23.50 -11.42
CA ARG A 6 -13.36 22.71 -11.44
C ARG A 6 -13.56 21.92 -12.73
N ALA A 7 -13.08 22.45 -13.86
CA ALA A 7 -13.20 21.80 -15.15
C ALA A 7 -12.28 20.58 -15.32
N ASN A 8 -11.22 20.48 -14.50
CA ASN A 8 -10.21 19.42 -14.60
C ASN A 8 -10.25 18.42 -13.45
N LEU A 9 -11.01 18.68 -12.38
CA LEU A 9 -11.19 17.75 -11.25
C LEU A 9 -12.41 16.87 -11.46
N ASP A 10 -12.30 15.57 -11.20
CA ASP A 10 -13.43 14.63 -11.23
C ASP A 10 -14.55 15.00 -10.24
N ASN A 11 -14.20 15.67 -9.14
CA ASN A 11 -15.13 16.13 -8.11
C ASN A 11 -15.07 17.66 -7.97
N SER A 12 -15.91 18.37 -8.75
CA SER A 12 -15.95 19.84 -8.79
C SER A 12 -16.38 20.54 -7.50
N ASP A 13 -16.76 19.79 -6.47
CA ASP A 13 -17.33 20.32 -5.22
C ASP A 13 -16.31 20.39 -4.08
N ILE A 14 -15.14 19.77 -4.23
CA ILE A 14 -14.12 19.66 -3.18
C ILE A 14 -12.83 20.29 -3.68
N CYS A 15 -12.21 21.17 -2.91
CA CYS A 15 -10.91 21.73 -3.30
C CYS A 15 -9.79 20.67 -3.14
N PRO A 16 -8.68 20.79 -3.90
CA PRO A 16 -7.56 19.85 -3.83
C PRO A 16 -7.06 19.56 -2.41
N SER A 17 -6.89 20.59 -1.58
CA SER A 17 -6.40 20.42 -0.21
C SER A 17 -7.36 19.63 0.68
N CYS A 18 -8.68 19.87 0.57
CA CYS A 18 -9.68 19.11 1.30
C CYS A 18 -9.82 17.67 0.77
N LEU A 19 -9.57 17.45 -0.53
CA LEU A 19 -9.55 16.10 -1.11
C LEU A 19 -8.42 15.28 -0.50
N ILE A 20 -7.18 15.79 -0.55
CA ILE A 20 -6.01 15.12 0.04
C ILE A 20 -6.16 14.94 1.55
N GLU A 21 -6.63 15.94 2.29
CA GLU A 21 -6.87 15.83 3.73
C GLU A 21 -7.88 14.74 4.08
N ARG A 22 -8.95 14.61 3.30
CA ARG A 22 -9.92 13.53 3.46
C ARG A 22 -9.29 12.16 3.25
N ARG A 23 -8.40 12.02 2.27
CA ARG A 23 -7.66 10.77 2.01
C ARG A 23 -6.71 10.42 3.15
N ILE A 24 -5.92 11.39 3.61
CA ILE A 24 -5.00 11.23 4.75
C ILE A 24 -5.79 10.78 5.98
N LYS A 25 -6.88 11.48 6.31
CA LYS A 25 -7.73 11.13 7.44
C LYS A 25 -8.28 9.70 7.33
N LYS A 26 -8.81 9.31 6.17
CA LYS A 26 -9.35 7.96 5.92
C LYS A 26 -8.27 6.88 6.10
N ILE A 27 -7.04 7.10 5.60
CA ILE A 27 -5.93 6.16 5.79
C ILE A 27 -5.53 6.06 7.27
N SER A 28 -5.43 7.20 7.95
CA SER A 28 -5.11 7.29 9.39
C SER A 28 -6.15 6.59 10.27
N GLU A 29 -7.45 6.71 9.94
CA GLU A 29 -8.53 5.99 10.62
C GLU A 29 -8.36 4.47 10.49
N PHE A 30 -8.00 3.96 9.31
CA PHE A 30 -7.70 2.53 9.13
C PHE A 30 -6.43 2.11 9.86
N GLN A 31 -5.37 2.92 9.84
CA GLN A 31 -4.15 2.63 10.60
C GLN A 31 -4.44 2.55 12.10
N THR A 32 -5.18 3.51 12.63
CA THR A 32 -5.60 3.54 14.04
C THR A 32 -6.43 2.32 14.41
N GLY A 33 -7.43 1.97 13.58
CA GLY A 33 -8.26 0.79 13.80
C GLY A 33 -7.48 -0.52 13.74
N MET A 34 -6.44 -0.61 12.91
CA MET A 34 -5.53 -1.76 12.91
C MET A 34 -4.64 -1.78 14.15
N THR A 35 -4.10 -0.65 14.58
CA THR A 35 -3.29 -0.54 15.80
C THR A 35 -4.09 -0.95 17.04
N LEU A 36 -5.35 -0.51 17.16
CA LEU A 36 -6.26 -0.92 18.25
C LEU A 36 -6.50 -2.44 18.28
N ARG A 37 -6.37 -3.12 17.15
CA ARG A 37 -6.47 -4.59 17.04
C ARG A 37 -5.12 -5.30 17.23
N GLY A 38 -4.11 -4.61 17.73
CA GLY A 38 -2.76 -5.14 17.93
C GLY A 38 -1.89 -5.14 16.68
N GLY A 39 -2.28 -4.35 15.67
CA GLY A 39 -1.63 -4.31 14.37
C GLY A 39 -1.89 -5.55 13.52
N ILE A 40 -1.16 -5.65 12.40
CA ILE A 40 -1.38 -6.69 11.40
C ILE A 40 -1.07 -8.10 11.93
N PHE A 41 -0.05 -8.23 12.79
CA PHE A 41 0.40 -9.53 13.28
C PHE A 41 -0.51 -10.09 14.38
N GLU A 42 -0.85 -9.31 15.40
CA GLU A 42 -1.76 -9.78 16.45
C GLU A 42 -3.17 -10.02 15.90
N SER A 43 -3.65 -9.14 15.01
CA SER A 43 -4.93 -9.37 14.33
C SER A 43 -4.92 -10.67 13.53
N LYS A 44 -3.80 -11.02 12.89
CA LYS A 44 -3.64 -12.30 12.18
C LYS A 44 -3.47 -13.48 13.15
N GLN A 45 -2.85 -13.28 14.30
CA GLN A 45 -2.72 -14.31 15.34
C GLN A 45 -4.10 -14.71 15.89
N ARG A 46 -4.97 -13.74 16.17
CA ARG A 46 -6.37 -14.01 16.58
C ARG A 46 -7.13 -14.85 15.56
N VAL A 47 -6.85 -14.70 14.26
CA VAL A 47 -7.43 -15.56 13.21
C VAL A 47 -6.97 -17.01 13.36
N PHE A 48 -5.71 -17.25 13.72
CA PHE A 48 -5.20 -18.61 13.94
C PHE A 48 -5.79 -19.23 15.22
N GLU A 49 -5.96 -18.44 16.26
CA GLU A 49 -6.56 -18.85 17.54
C GLU A 49 -8.05 -19.21 17.37
N GLU A 50 -8.84 -18.35 16.70
CA GLU A 50 -10.25 -18.62 16.36
C GLU A 50 -10.38 -19.91 15.54
N LYS A 51 -9.51 -20.10 14.54
CA LYS A 51 -9.50 -21.32 13.72
C LYS A 51 -9.14 -22.58 14.52
N ALA A 52 -8.30 -22.46 15.54
CA ALA A 52 -7.91 -23.59 16.38
C ALA A 52 -9.02 -24.00 17.37
N ALA A 53 -9.89 -23.06 17.76
CA ALA A 53 -11.00 -23.32 18.66
C ALA A 53 -12.14 -24.17 18.03
N ASP A 54 -12.12 -24.40 16.71
CA ASP A 54 -13.16 -25.13 15.95
C ASP A 54 -14.58 -24.56 16.13
N GLU A 55 -14.67 -23.33 16.65
CA GLU A 55 -15.90 -22.57 16.86
C GLU A 55 -16.35 -21.87 15.57
N GLY A 56 -16.44 -22.64 14.49
CA GLY A 56 -17.43 -22.48 13.43
C GLY A 56 -17.52 -21.18 12.62
N ALA A 57 -16.69 -20.16 12.83
CA ALA A 57 -16.79 -18.96 12.02
C ALA A 57 -15.43 -18.34 11.73
N ASP A 58 -15.09 -18.23 10.44
CA ASP A 58 -13.98 -17.42 9.92
C ASP A 58 -14.25 -15.90 10.12
N GLN A 59 -14.88 -15.48 11.22
CA GLN A 59 -15.31 -14.10 11.43
C GLN A 59 -14.12 -13.17 11.61
N GLN A 60 -13.14 -13.51 12.46
CA GLN A 60 -11.92 -12.70 12.56
C GLN A 60 -11.15 -12.70 11.25
N ALA A 61 -11.10 -13.86 10.56
CA ALA A 61 -10.44 -13.95 9.26
C ALA A 61 -11.09 -13.03 8.21
N LYS A 62 -12.42 -12.92 8.21
CA LYS A 62 -13.17 -12.00 7.34
C LYS A 62 -12.95 -10.55 7.74
N ARG A 63 -13.09 -10.21 9.02
CA ARG A 63 -12.84 -8.88 9.59
C ARG A 63 -11.44 -8.37 9.25
N HIS A 64 -10.42 -9.19 9.44
CA HIS A 64 -9.03 -8.86 9.12
C HIS A 64 -8.84 -8.59 7.62
N ARG A 65 -9.37 -9.46 6.76
CA ARG A 65 -9.29 -9.30 5.30
C ARG A 65 -10.03 -8.07 4.80
N ALA A 66 -11.22 -7.80 5.32
CA ALA A 66 -12.01 -6.61 4.99
C ALA A 66 -11.23 -5.35 5.33
N TYR A 67 -10.68 -5.26 6.55
CA TYR A 67 -9.89 -4.09 6.98
C TYR A 67 -8.67 -3.84 6.10
N LEU A 68 -7.90 -4.89 5.77
CA LEU A 68 -6.76 -4.77 4.86
C LEU A 68 -7.18 -4.33 3.45
N ARG A 69 -8.33 -4.80 2.97
CA ARG A 69 -8.89 -4.40 1.68
C ARG A 69 -9.28 -2.92 1.68
N MET A 70 -9.98 -2.46 2.71
CA MET A 70 -10.39 -1.06 2.85
C MET A 70 -9.18 -0.13 2.92
N TRP A 71 -8.17 -0.47 3.73
CA TRP A 71 -6.93 0.29 3.84
C TRP A 71 -6.19 0.38 2.50
N ARG A 72 -6.04 -0.76 1.81
CA ARG A 72 -5.43 -0.78 0.46
C ARG A 72 -6.22 0.07 -0.52
N THR A 73 -7.55 -0.05 -0.51
CA THR A 73 -8.43 0.71 -1.42
C THR A 73 -8.28 2.21 -1.17
N ALA A 74 -8.27 2.64 0.10
CA ALA A 74 -8.06 4.04 0.45
C ALA A 74 -6.70 4.58 -0.03
N LYS A 75 -5.63 3.78 0.06
CA LYS A 75 -4.31 4.14 -0.48
C LYS A 75 -4.32 4.29 -2.01
N ILE A 76 -4.93 3.34 -2.71
CA ILE A 76 -5.05 3.40 -4.18
C ILE A 76 -5.85 4.64 -4.60
N GLU A 77 -6.96 4.93 -3.92
CA GLU A 77 -7.76 6.13 -4.18
C GLU A 77 -6.95 7.41 -3.94
N ALA A 78 -6.14 7.46 -2.87
CA ALA A 78 -5.28 8.61 -2.60
C ALA A 78 -4.23 8.83 -3.70
N LEU A 79 -3.56 7.76 -4.15
CA LEU A 79 -2.56 7.83 -5.21
C LEU A 79 -3.16 8.28 -6.54
N LYS A 80 -4.36 7.80 -6.89
CA LYS A 80 -5.08 8.25 -8.09
C LYS A 80 -5.43 9.74 -8.03
N ASP A 81 -5.86 10.21 -6.86
CA ASP A 81 -6.17 11.63 -6.68
C ASP A 81 -4.89 12.47 -6.79
N VAL A 82 -3.74 12.00 -6.27
CA VAL A 82 -2.43 12.66 -6.42
C VAL A 82 -2.01 12.74 -7.88
N GLU A 83 -2.03 11.62 -8.61
CA GLU A 83 -1.72 11.55 -10.05
C GLU A 83 -2.61 12.50 -10.88
N MET A 84 -3.90 12.58 -10.54
CA MET A 84 -4.83 13.52 -11.16
C MET A 84 -4.43 14.97 -10.88
N LEU A 85 -4.09 15.34 -9.64
CA LEU A 85 -3.65 16.70 -9.30
C LEU A 85 -2.33 17.08 -9.99
N GLU A 86 -1.38 16.15 -10.10
CA GLU A 86 -0.14 16.35 -10.87
C GLU A 86 -0.44 16.63 -12.35
N SER A 87 -1.32 15.83 -12.94
CA SER A 87 -1.79 16.02 -14.33
C SER A 87 -2.47 17.38 -14.52
N VAL A 88 -3.20 17.89 -13.52
CA VAL A 88 -3.79 19.24 -13.55
C VAL A 88 -2.72 20.32 -13.57
N ILE A 89 -1.64 20.18 -12.78
CA ILE A 89 -0.53 21.15 -12.79
C ILE A 89 0.15 21.17 -14.17
N GLU A 90 0.41 20.01 -14.75
CA GLU A 90 1.00 19.90 -16.09
C GLU A 90 0.09 20.54 -17.16
N ALA A 91 -1.22 20.25 -17.11
CA ALA A 91 -2.20 20.85 -17.99
C ALA A 91 -2.22 22.38 -17.85
N LEU A 92 -2.17 22.93 -16.63
CA LEU A 92 -2.09 24.38 -16.40
C LEU A 92 -0.76 25.00 -16.87
N GLY A 93 0.30 24.21 -17.06
CA GLY A 93 1.58 24.66 -17.62
C GLY A 93 1.60 24.76 -19.14
N THR A 94 0.78 23.97 -19.83
CA THR A 94 0.80 23.85 -21.30
C THR A 94 -0.26 24.72 -21.99
N VAL A 95 -1.17 25.31 -21.23
CA VAL A 95 -2.29 26.10 -21.74
C VAL A 95 -1.81 27.50 -22.16
N ASP A 96 -1.51 27.66 -23.45
CA ASP A 96 -1.40 28.98 -24.10
C ASP A 96 -2.81 29.47 -24.49
N ARG A 97 -3.55 30.00 -23.51
CA ARG A 97 -4.88 30.57 -23.72
C ARG A 97 -4.86 32.07 -23.40
N PRO A 98 -4.86 32.95 -24.42
CA PRO A 98 -4.86 34.40 -24.20
C PRO A 98 -6.15 34.92 -23.53
N ASP A 99 -7.21 34.11 -23.49
CA ASP A 99 -8.50 34.46 -22.90
C ASP A 99 -8.55 34.23 -21.37
N ILE A 100 -7.55 33.56 -20.79
CA ILE A 100 -7.49 33.27 -19.36
C ILE A 100 -6.48 34.21 -18.71
N ASP A 101 -6.89 34.84 -17.62
CA ASP A 101 -6.00 35.69 -16.84
C ASP A 101 -4.88 34.87 -16.19
N GLU A 102 -3.64 35.32 -16.34
CA GLU A 102 -2.44 34.63 -15.82
C GLU A 102 -2.52 34.44 -14.30
N SER A 103 -3.14 35.39 -13.59
CA SER A 103 -3.33 35.29 -12.14
C SER A 103 -4.26 34.14 -11.73
N GLU A 104 -5.28 33.82 -12.53
CA GLU A 104 -6.16 32.67 -12.24
C GLU A 104 -5.44 31.34 -12.39
N ILE A 105 -4.51 31.25 -13.36
CA ILE A 105 -3.66 30.07 -13.57
C ILE A 105 -2.69 29.91 -12.39
N GLU A 106 -2.08 31.00 -11.94
CA GLU A 106 -1.16 30.99 -10.79
C GLU A 106 -1.88 30.56 -9.50
N ILE A 107 -3.05 31.13 -9.21
CA ILE A 107 -3.88 30.72 -8.05
C ILE A 107 -4.26 29.24 -8.12
N ALA A 108 -4.61 28.74 -9.32
CA ALA A 108 -4.96 27.33 -9.51
C ALA A 108 -3.75 26.39 -9.26
N LYS A 109 -2.56 26.78 -9.73
CA LYS A 109 -1.32 26.05 -9.48
C LYS A 109 -0.97 26.03 -8.01
N ASP A 110 -0.98 27.18 -7.34
CA ASP A 110 -0.64 27.30 -5.90
C ASP A 110 -1.55 26.43 -5.01
N LEU A 111 -2.86 26.45 -5.25
CA LEU A 111 -3.82 25.60 -4.51
C LEU A 111 -3.55 24.10 -4.71
N THR A 112 -3.17 23.71 -5.93
CA THR A 112 -2.90 22.30 -6.26
C THR A 112 -1.56 21.85 -5.69
N GLN A 113 -0.53 22.69 -5.80
CA GLN A 113 0.79 22.44 -5.26
C GLN A 113 0.76 22.38 -3.73
N THR A 114 -0.02 23.24 -3.07
CA THR A 114 -0.25 23.17 -1.61
C THR A 114 -0.84 21.83 -1.19
N ALA A 115 -1.77 21.28 -1.99
CA ALA A 115 -2.36 19.96 -1.71
C ALA A 115 -1.35 18.82 -1.87
N LEU A 116 -0.52 18.86 -2.93
CA LEU A 116 0.54 17.88 -3.16
C LEU A 116 1.62 17.94 -2.09
N SER A 117 2.09 19.13 -1.71
CA SER A 117 3.05 19.29 -0.60
C SER A 117 2.53 18.70 0.70
N ARG A 118 1.22 18.81 0.96
CA ARG A 118 0.60 18.17 2.14
C ARG A 118 0.62 16.65 2.05
N TRP A 119 0.38 16.08 0.87
CA TRP A 119 0.51 14.64 0.64
C TRP A 119 1.96 14.17 0.88
N GLU A 120 2.93 14.86 0.29
CA GLU A 120 4.36 14.53 0.42
C GLU A 120 4.82 14.49 1.87
N ASN A 121 4.37 15.44 2.70
CA ASN A 121 4.71 15.47 4.12
C ASN A 121 4.13 14.30 4.93
N GLU A 122 3.00 13.73 4.50
CA GLU A 122 2.29 12.68 5.23
C GLU A 122 2.49 11.28 4.64
N LYS A 123 3.02 11.17 3.41
CA LYS A 123 3.09 9.90 2.65
C LYS A 123 3.83 8.82 3.42
N ASP A 124 4.91 9.18 4.11
CA ASP A 124 5.74 8.23 4.86
C ASP A 124 5.02 7.73 6.13
N SER A 125 4.35 8.64 6.84
CA SER A 125 3.48 8.29 7.99
C SER A 125 2.37 7.33 7.56
N MET A 126 1.76 7.58 6.40
CA MET A 126 0.73 6.72 5.81
C MET A 126 1.30 5.42 5.23
N ALA A 127 2.58 5.37 4.86
CA ALA A 127 3.25 4.18 4.37
C ALA A 127 3.45 3.15 5.51
N LYS A 128 3.67 3.61 6.75
CA LYS A 128 3.86 2.76 7.92
C LYS A 128 2.72 1.75 8.10
N MET A 129 3.09 0.48 8.23
CA MET A 129 2.13 -0.61 8.41
C MET A 129 1.94 -0.89 9.91
N PRO A 130 0.71 -0.79 10.44
CA PRO A 130 0.45 -1.01 11.87
C PRO A 130 0.93 -2.37 12.36
N GLY A 131 1.75 -2.37 13.41
CA GLY A 131 2.33 -3.57 14.03
C GLY A 131 3.63 -4.07 13.37
N VAL A 132 4.06 -3.49 12.25
CA VAL A 132 5.40 -3.75 11.68
C VAL A 132 6.38 -2.78 12.30
N ARG A 133 7.48 -3.30 12.87
CA ARG A 133 8.61 -2.47 13.28
C ARG A 133 9.39 -2.10 12.04
N CYS A 134 9.40 -0.82 11.68
CA CYS A 134 10.33 -0.32 10.69
C CYS A 134 11.69 -0.13 11.38
N GLU A 135 12.77 -0.53 10.70
CA GLU A 135 14.13 -0.25 11.16
C GLU A 135 14.30 1.28 11.27
N GLY A 136 14.81 1.76 12.40
CA GLY A 136 14.93 3.19 12.69
C GLY A 136 13.76 3.81 13.47
N ASP A 137 12.68 3.08 13.75
CA ASP A 137 11.67 3.50 14.73
C ASP A 137 12.19 3.20 16.16
N ASP A 138 13.34 3.79 16.51
CA ASP A 138 13.89 3.83 17.87
C ASP A 138 13.14 4.86 18.72
N THR A 139 11.83 5.02 18.49
CA THR A 139 10.92 5.64 19.44
C THR A 139 10.83 4.72 20.66
N THR A 140 11.85 4.85 21.50
CA THR A 140 11.89 4.61 22.95
C THR A 140 10.65 3.91 23.46
N ARG A 141 10.62 2.59 23.29
CA ARG A 141 9.70 1.67 23.94
C ARG A 141 9.93 1.60 25.47
N GLY A 142 10.55 2.63 26.05
CA GLY A 142 11.07 2.69 27.41
C GLY A 142 10.14 3.35 28.42
N ASP A 143 9.31 4.32 28.05
CA ASP A 143 8.77 5.25 29.07
C ASP A 143 7.22 5.23 29.21
N HIS A 144 6.50 4.44 28.43
CA HIS A 144 5.03 4.37 28.57
C HIS A 144 4.54 3.42 29.67
N ASP A 145 5.40 2.51 30.18
CA ASP A 145 5.08 1.72 31.39
C ASP A 145 5.40 2.47 32.70
N GLU A 146 6.21 3.53 32.67
CA GLU A 146 6.52 4.33 33.89
C GLU A 146 5.48 5.42 34.20
N ALA A 147 4.71 5.87 33.19
CA ALA A 147 3.63 6.84 33.41
C ALA A 147 2.40 6.24 34.13
N ARG A 148 2.25 4.91 34.15
CA ARG A 148 1.15 4.22 34.86
C ARG A 148 1.45 3.95 36.33
N GLU A 149 2.71 4.03 36.77
CA GLU A 149 3.08 3.87 38.19
C GLU A 149 3.14 5.19 38.98
N LEU A 150 3.21 6.36 38.32
CA LEU A 150 3.40 7.66 39.01
C LEU A 150 2.10 8.42 39.35
N GLU A 151 0.94 8.07 38.79
CA GLU A 151 -0.34 8.68 39.20
C GLU A 151 -0.95 8.07 40.48
N GLY A 152 -0.33 7.03 41.06
CA GLY A 152 -0.78 6.41 42.31
C GLY A 152 -0.32 7.10 43.61
N SER A 153 0.59 8.08 43.57
CA SER A 153 1.28 8.57 44.78
C SER A 153 1.04 10.03 45.18
N ALA A 154 0.16 10.78 44.50
CA ALA A 154 0.01 12.23 44.73
C ALA A 154 -1.28 12.67 45.47
N ASN A 155 -1.96 11.78 46.20
CA ASN A 155 -3.05 12.14 47.11
C ASN A 155 -2.63 11.97 48.59
N THR A 156 -1.54 12.63 49.01
CA THR A 156 -1.34 12.97 50.43
C THR A 156 -1.86 14.40 50.62
N ILE A 157 -3.15 14.48 50.92
CA ILE A 157 -3.84 15.67 51.38
C ILE A 157 -3.19 16.13 52.69
N THR A 158 -2.51 17.28 52.66
CA THR A 158 -2.21 18.07 53.84
C THR A 158 -3.51 18.62 54.40
N VAL A 159 -3.93 18.05 55.52
CA VAL A 159 -5.07 18.47 56.33
C VAL A 159 -4.82 19.88 56.84
N GLY A 160 -5.49 20.86 56.25
CA GLY A 160 -5.82 22.12 56.90
C GLY A 160 -7.16 21.95 57.60
N GLU A 161 -7.13 21.87 58.94
CA GLU A 161 -8.28 22.11 59.81
C GLU A 161 -9.01 23.38 59.36
N GLU A 162 -10.33 23.35 59.16
CA GLU A 162 -11.34 24.14 59.91
C GLU A 162 -12.76 23.61 59.59
N ASN A 163 -13.33 22.90 60.57
CA ASN A 163 -14.70 23.08 61.06
C ASN A 163 -15.91 22.95 60.09
N SER A 164 -16.52 21.76 60.02
CA SER A 164 -17.99 21.63 60.19
C SER A 164 -18.43 20.18 60.36
N GLN A 165 -19.10 19.94 61.49
CA GLN A 165 -19.80 18.73 61.83
C GLN A 165 -20.95 18.48 60.85
N HIS A 166 -20.95 17.36 60.14
CA HIS A 166 -22.14 16.56 59.90
C HIS A 166 -21.71 15.13 59.54
N GLY A 167 -22.03 14.19 60.42
CA GLY A 167 -21.72 12.79 60.23
C GLY A 167 -22.64 12.16 59.19
N GLN A 168 -22.07 11.27 58.39
CA GLN A 168 -22.75 10.08 57.87
C GLN A 168 -21.70 8.99 57.66
N GLN A 169 -21.89 7.90 58.40
CA GLN A 169 -21.15 6.65 58.25
C GLN A 169 -21.52 6.02 56.90
N LEU A 170 -20.53 5.76 56.06
CA LEU A 170 -20.63 4.75 55.01
C LEU A 170 -19.37 3.89 55.03
N SER A 171 -19.60 2.62 55.35
CA SER A 171 -18.68 1.50 55.32
C SER A 171 -18.17 1.26 53.89
N SER A 172 -16.85 1.38 53.72
CA SER A 172 -16.14 1.02 52.49
C SER A 172 -15.55 -0.39 52.63
N SER A 173 -16.14 -1.35 51.92
CA SER A 173 -15.57 -2.67 51.66
C SER A 173 -14.88 -2.62 50.30
N SER A 174 -13.54 -2.65 50.31
CA SER A 174 -12.74 -2.82 49.10
C SER A 174 -12.83 -4.27 48.61
N ASP A 175 -13.70 -4.50 47.63
CA ASP A 175 -13.59 -5.60 46.69
C ASP A 175 -12.83 -5.08 45.47
N ASP A 176 -11.60 -5.56 45.31
CA ASP A 176 -10.71 -5.33 44.17
C ASP A 176 -11.21 -6.25 43.03
N GLU A 177 -12.32 -5.85 42.39
CA GLU A 177 -12.84 -6.53 41.20
C GLU A 177 -12.02 -6.04 39.99
N PRO A 178 -11.30 -6.93 39.28
CA PRO A 178 -10.53 -6.53 38.10
C PRO A 178 -11.49 -5.94 37.07
N ALA A 179 -11.23 -4.69 36.67
CA ALA A 179 -12.04 -3.98 35.70
C ALA A 179 -12.36 -4.89 34.50
N PRO A 180 -13.65 -5.04 34.12
CA PRO A 180 -14.02 -5.88 32.99
C PRO A 180 -13.25 -5.41 31.77
N GLN A 181 -12.46 -6.31 31.19
CA GLN A 181 -11.91 -6.12 29.85
C GLN A 181 -13.10 -5.99 28.92
N THR A 182 -13.54 -4.76 28.68
CA THR A 182 -14.43 -4.44 27.58
C THR A 182 -13.62 -4.73 26.33
N ASP A 183 -13.76 -5.96 25.81
CA ASP A 183 -13.41 -6.26 24.43
C ASP A 183 -13.96 -5.11 23.60
N PRO A 184 -13.13 -4.42 22.79
CA PRO A 184 -13.56 -3.25 22.04
C PRO A 184 -14.75 -3.66 21.17
N GLU A 185 -15.95 -3.36 21.67
CA GLU A 185 -17.22 -3.84 21.13
C GLU A 185 -17.31 -3.39 19.67
N ASP A 186 -17.79 -4.34 18.86
CA ASP A 186 -18.10 -4.28 17.44
C ASP A 186 -18.14 -2.86 16.87
N ILE A 187 -16.99 -2.39 16.37
CA ILE A 187 -17.02 -1.44 15.24
C ILE A 187 -17.83 -2.17 14.16
N PRO A 188 -19.02 -1.66 13.78
CA PRO A 188 -19.87 -2.31 12.80
C PRO A 188 -19.00 -2.61 11.58
N LEU A 189 -18.92 -3.90 11.23
CA LEU A 189 -18.36 -4.26 9.94
C LEU A 189 -19.14 -3.43 8.92
N PRO A 190 -18.47 -2.67 8.04
CA PRO A 190 -19.19 -2.14 6.89
C PRO A 190 -19.88 -3.33 6.23
N GLU A 191 -21.17 -3.17 5.96
CA GLU A 191 -21.95 -4.10 5.16
C GLU A 191 -21.38 -4.05 3.74
N ASP A 192 -20.22 -4.67 3.55
CA ASP A 192 -19.62 -4.83 2.25
C ASP A 192 -20.47 -5.90 1.54
N ASP A 193 -21.31 -5.46 0.61
CA ASP A 193 -22.00 -6.28 -0.38
C ASP A 193 -20.96 -6.98 -1.29
N ASP A 194 -20.25 -7.97 -0.73
CA ASP A 194 -19.19 -8.76 -1.37
C ASP A 194 -19.72 -9.67 -2.51
N GLU A 195 -21.01 -9.61 -2.85
CA GLU A 195 -21.63 -10.39 -3.93
C GLU A 195 -21.34 -9.81 -5.34
N ASP A 196 -20.90 -8.56 -5.48
CA ASP A 196 -20.82 -7.90 -6.80
C ASP A 196 -19.45 -8.01 -7.52
N LEU A 197 -18.36 -8.37 -6.83
CA LEU A 197 -17.03 -8.42 -7.46
C LEU A 197 -16.75 -9.70 -8.28
N ALA A 198 -17.65 -10.68 -8.26
CA ALA A 198 -17.56 -11.86 -9.12
C ALA A 198 -18.12 -11.63 -10.54
N ASN A 199 -18.81 -10.51 -10.80
CA ASN A 199 -19.59 -10.31 -12.03
C ASN A 199 -19.03 -9.23 -12.98
N GLU A 200 -18.08 -8.41 -12.55
CA GLU A 200 -17.53 -7.30 -13.36
C GLU A 200 -16.51 -7.73 -14.44
N ALA A 201 -16.02 -8.98 -14.42
CA ALA A 201 -15.12 -9.50 -15.48
C ALA A 201 -15.84 -9.89 -16.80
N SER A 202 -17.14 -9.59 -16.96
CA SER A 202 -17.93 -9.98 -18.14
C SER A 202 -18.45 -8.83 -19.00
N ARG A 203 -18.08 -7.57 -18.73
CA ARG A 203 -18.46 -6.43 -19.60
C ARG A 203 -17.44 -6.18 -20.71
N SER A 204 -17.33 -7.13 -21.65
CA SER A 204 -16.67 -6.93 -22.94
C SER A 204 -17.68 -6.52 -24.02
N LEU A 205 -17.51 -5.30 -24.54
CA LEU A 205 -17.86 -4.81 -25.89
C LEU A 205 -19.03 -5.51 -26.61
N SER A 206 -20.19 -4.84 -26.61
CA SER A 206 -21.33 -5.14 -27.46
C SER A 206 -21.02 -4.85 -28.95
N LEU A 207 -21.02 -5.91 -29.78
CA LEU A 207 -21.22 -5.83 -31.23
C LEU A 207 -22.72 -5.92 -31.58
N PRO A 208 -23.16 -5.34 -32.72
CA PRO A 208 -24.57 -5.12 -33.02
C PRO A 208 -25.34 -6.40 -33.39
N SER A 209 -26.44 -6.58 -32.65
CA SER A 209 -27.78 -7.05 -33.02
C SER A 209 -27.96 -7.86 -34.32
N THR A 210 -28.33 -9.14 -34.15
CA THR A 210 -29.17 -9.86 -35.12
C THR A 210 -30.46 -10.32 -34.42
N PRO A 211 -31.63 -10.29 -35.09
CA PRO A 211 -32.90 -10.63 -34.47
C PRO A 211 -33.29 -12.08 -34.77
N ALA A 212 -33.53 -12.92 -33.75
CA ALA A 212 -34.46 -14.05 -33.90
C ALA A 212 -34.85 -14.71 -32.56
N ARG A 213 -36.15 -14.62 -32.26
CA ARG A 213 -37.02 -15.63 -31.65
C ARG A 213 -36.80 -16.04 -30.18
N SER A 214 -37.58 -15.36 -29.33
CA SER A 214 -38.58 -15.95 -28.42
C SER A 214 -38.62 -17.48 -28.33
N ILE A 215 -38.40 -18.03 -27.13
CA ILE A 215 -39.12 -19.16 -26.54
C ILE A 215 -38.96 -19.07 -25.00
N ILE A 216 -40.10 -18.92 -24.33
CA ILE A 216 -40.30 -19.14 -22.89
C ILE A 216 -39.99 -20.61 -22.61
N ARG A 217 -39.07 -20.91 -21.68
CA ARG A 217 -38.94 -22.26 -21.13
C ARG A 217 -38.63 -22.25 -19.64
N ASP A 218 -39.35 -23.13 -18.98
CA ASP A 218 -39.54 -23.30 -17.56
C ASP A 218 -38.27 -23.51 -16.72
N ARG A 219 -38.35 -22.93 -15.53
CA ARG A 219 -37.61 -23.33 -14.33
C ARG A 219 -37.85 -24.82 -14.07
N SER A 220 -36.78 -25.61 -13.93
CA SER A 220 -36.60 -26.70 -12.94
C SER A 220 -35.51 -27.65 -13.41
N SER A 221 -34.25 -27.32 -13.12
CA SER A 221 -33.18 -28.32 -13.07
C SER A 221 -32.02 -27.77 -12.25
N SER A 222 -31.67 -28.48 -11.18
CA SER A 222 -30.44 -28.28 -10.41
C SER A 222 -29.23 -28.29 -11.35
N SER A 223 -28.69 -27.12 -11.66
CA SER A 223 -27.44 -27.04 -12.42
C SER A 223 -26.30 -27.45 -11.50
N THR A 224 -25.86 -28.69 -11.60
CA THR A 224 -24.47 -29.03 -11.27
C THR A 224 -23.62 -28.12 -12.14
N LEU A 225 -22.96 -27.13 -11.53
CA LEU A 225 -22.05 -26.22 -12.22
C LEU A 225 -21.08 -27.07 -13.05
N SER A 226 -21.27 -27.11 -14.36
CA SER A 226 -20.31 -27.76 -15.25
C SER A 226 -19.03 -26.94 -15.12
N ALA A 227 -18.06 -27.47 -14.38
CA ALA A 227 -16.76 -26.81 -14.24
C ALA A 227 -16.27 -26.44 -15.64
N LYS A 228 -16.07 -25.14 -15.89
CA LYS A 228 -15.57 -24.63 -17.17
C LYS A 228 -14.29 -25.40 -17.47
N LYS A 229 -14.34 -26.30 -18.46
CA LYS A 229 -13.19 -27.11 -18.86
C LYS A 229 -12.25 -26.20 -19.64
N ILE A 230 -11.28 -25.62 -18.94
CA ILE A 230 -10.21 -24.84 -19.57
C ILE A 230 -9.41 -25.79 -20.45
N ARG A 231 -9.46 -25.58 -21.77
CA ARG A 231 -8.57 -26.25 -22.73
C ARG A 231 -7.38 -25.32 -22.94
N ILE A 232 -6.21 -25.77 -22.53
CA ILE A 232 -4.95 -25.11 -22.85
C ILE A 232 -4.49 -25.68 -24.19
N ASN A 233 -4.10 -24.81 -25.14
CA ASN A 233 -3.57 -25.25 -26.42
C ASN A 233 -2.15 -25.80 -26.24
N ASP A 234 -1.81 -26.89 -26.93
CA ASP A 234 -0.51 -27.58 -26.79
C ASP A 234 0.65 -26.79 -27.44
N LEU A 235 0.33 -25.76 -28.22
CA LEU A 235 1.28 -24.87 -28.86
C LEU A 235 1.16 -23.45 -28.30
N ALA A 236 2.30 -22.83 -28.03
CA ALA A 236 2.43 -21.41 -27.73
C ALA A 236 2.64 -20.63 -29.03
N THR A 237 1.97 -19.48 -29.16
CA THR A 237 2.26 -18.54 -30.26
C THR A 237 3.32 -17.56 -29.77
N ILE A 238 4.49 -17.58 -30.39
CA ILE A 238 5.59 -16.66 -30.11
C ILE A 238 5.50 -15.53 -31.14
N VAL A 239 5.24 -14.33 -30.65
CA VAL A 239 5.30 -13.11 -31.46
C VAL A 239 6.66 -12.49 -31.23
N ALA A 240 7.43 -12.34 -32.30
CA ALA A 240 8.73 -11.69 -32.24
C ALA A 240 8.55 -10.23 -31.79
N ASP A 241 9.37 -9.81 -30.82
CA ASP A 241 9.42 -8.41 -30.44
C ASP A 241 10.03 -7.61 -31.59
N SER A 242 9.32 -6.55 -32.01
CA SER A 242 9.75 -5.61 -33.05
C SER A 242 11.10 -4.95 -32.79
N THR A 243 11.61 -5.01 -31.56
CA THR A 243 12.90 -4.45 -31.16
C THR A 243 14.09 -5.37 -31.47
N SER A 244 13.86 -6.65 -31.80
CA SER A 244 14.95 -7.61 -32.02
C SER A 244 15.20 -7.86 -33.52
N PRO A 245 16.33 -7.38 -34.10
CA PRO A 245 16.59 -7.43 -35.54
C PRO A 245 16.86 -8.83 -36.10
N ALA A 246 16.87 -9.87 -35.26
CA ALA A 246 17.27 -11.23 -35.61
C ALA A 246 16.10 -12.23 -35.75
N VAL A 247 14.85 -11.82 -35.54
CA VAL A 247 13.71 -12.76 -35.47
C VAL A 247 12.73 -12.52 -36.61
N SER A 248 12.24 -13.62 -37.20
CA SER A 248 11.24 -13.61 -38.27
C SER A 248 10.01 -12.77 -37.86
N PRO A 249 9.48 -11.89 -38.72
CA PRO A 249 8.33 -11.04 -38.41
C PRO A 249 7.00 -11.81 -38.35
N SER A 250 6.98 -13.09 -38.72
CA SER A 250 5.79 -13.93 -38.66
C SER A 250 5.67 -14.63 -37.31
N PRO A 251 4.50 -14.60 -36.65
CA PRO A 251 4.26 -15.37 -35.44
C PRO A 251 4.58 -16.85 -35.66
N SER A 252 5.42 -17.43 -34.82
CA SER A 252 5.69 -18.87 -34.85
C SER A 252 4.80 -19.59 -33.84
N GLN A 253 4.38 -20.81 -34.16
CA GLN A 253 3.77 -21.71 -33.17
C GLN A 253 4.80 -22.74 -32.75
N GLU A 254 5.15 -22.73 -31.48
CA GLU A 254 6.14 -23.62 -30.90
C GLU A 254 5.52 -24.43 -29.75
N PRO A 255 5.95 -25.69 -29.54
CA PRO A 255 5.49 -26.45 -28.40
C PRO A 255 5.89 -25.75 -27.10
N HIS A 256 5.01 -25.82 -26.10
CA HIS A 256 5.35 -25.40 -24.75
C HIS A 256 6.66 -26.06 -24.30
N ASN A 257 7.55 -25.29 -23.69
CA ASN A 257 8.79 -25.83 -23.14
C ASN A 257 8.47 -26.94 -22.13
N ALA A 258 9.27 -28.01 -22.05
CA ALA A 258 8.93 -29.19 -21.25
C ALA A 258 8.64 -28.88 -19.77
N HIS A 259 9.16 -27.79 -19.23
CA HIS A 259 8.94 -27.35 -17.85
C HIS A 259 7.61 -26.62 -17.61
N THR A 260 6.88 -26.19 -18.63
CA THR A 260 5.54 -25.58 -18.50
C THR A 260 4.40 -26.60 -18.55
N ILE A 261 4.69 -27.86 -18.93
CA ILE A 261 3.71 -28.95 -18.91
C ILE A 261 3.34 -29.27 -17.46
N ALA A 262 2.08 -29.08 -17.08
CA ALA A 262 1.59 -29.25 -15.72
C ALA A 262 1.90 -30.65 -15.12
N ASN A 263 1.93 -31.68 -15.95
CA ASN A 263 2.25 -33.06 -15.54
C ASN A 263 3.75 -33.28 -15.26
N LEU A 264 4.61 -32.42 -15.79
CA LEU A 264 6.06 -32.41 -15.53
C LEU A 264 6.44 -31.38 -14.46
N LYS A 265 5.48 -30.58 -13.98
CA LYS A 265 5.66 -29.66 -12.86
C LYS A 265 5.97 -30.48 -11.62
N ARG A 266 7.22 -30.38 -11.14
CA ARG A 266 7.66 -31.01 -9.89
C ARG A 266 6.71 -30.61 -8.78
N LYS A 267 6.21 -31.58 -8.00
CA LYS A 267 5.33 -31.31 -6.87
C LYS A 267 6.04 -30.33 -5.91
N PRO A 268 5.41 -29.20 -5.55
CA PRO A 268 6.05 -28.14 -4.78
C PRO A 268 6.58 -28.59 -3.41
N PHE A 269 6.08 -29.70 -2.87
CA PHE A 269 6.44 -30.23 -1.56
C PHE A 269 7.57 -31.28 -1.55
N GLN A 270 8.22 -31.56 -2.70
CA GLN A 270 9.26 -32.58 -2.80
C GLN A 270 10.69 -32.01 -2.93
N PHE A 271 10.91 -30.77 -2.53
CA PHE A 271 12.27 -30.23 -2.42
C PHE A 271 12.90 -30.64 -1.08
N HIS A 272 13.37 -31.88 -1.01
CA HIS A 272 14.29 -32.27 0.06
C HIS A 272 15.70 -31.85 -0.35
N ARG A 273 16.19 -30.71 0.14
CA ARG A 273 17.59 -30.33 -0.02
C ARG A 273 18.39 -30.99 1.10
N ASN A 274 19.19 -32.01 0.78
CA ASN A 274 20.12 -32.69 1.69
C ASN A 274 21.34 -31.83 2.03
N HIS A 275 21.11 -30.56 2.37
CA HIS A 275 22.16 -29.68 2.85
C HIS A 275 21.88 -29.36 4.31
N GLY A 276 22.82 -29.63 5.21
CA GLY A 276 22.62 -29.51 6.67
C GLY A 276 22.29 -28.10 7.18
N LYS A 277 22.30 -27.08 6.29
CA LYS A 277 21.94 -25.70 6.59
C LYS A 277 20.61 -25.24 5.97
N TYR A 278 19.87 -26.13 5.32
CA TYR A 278 18.58 -25.75 4.72
C TYR A 278 17.48 -25.74 5.78
N VAL A 279 16.79 -24.61 5.90
CA VAL A 279 15.59 -24.46 6.73
C VAL A 279 14.37 -24.50 5.80
N PRO A 280 13.41 -25.43 6.00
CA PRO A 280 12.18 -25.48 5.23
C PRO A 280 11.43 -24.14 5.29
N GLY A 281 11.04 -23.60 4.14
CA GLY A 281 10.37 -22.30 4.03
C GLY A 281 11.28 -21.12 3.68
N THR A 282 12.60 -21.29 3.73
CA THR A 282 13.56 -20.22 3.38
C THR A 282 14.19 -20.49 2.01
N TRP A 283 14.17 -19.50 1.11
CA TRP A 283 14.84 -19.61 -0.19
C TRP A 283 16.35 -19.36 -0.04
N SER A 284 17.15 -20.42 -0.08
CA SER A 284 18.61 -20.32 -0.20
C SER A 284 19.07 -20.76 -1.60
N SER A 285 19.77 -19.88 -2.30
CA SER A 285 20.49 -20.23 -3.54
C SER A 285 21.64 -21.18 -3.22
N LEU A 286 22.09 -21.94 -4.22
CA LEU A 286 23.27 -22.79 -4.10
C LEU A 286 24.54 -21.95 -3.88
N GLN A 287 25.49 -22.51 -3.14
CA GLN A 287 26.79 -21.89 -2.88
C GLN A 287 27.52 -21.60 -4.21
N GLY A 288 27.94 -20.35 -4.41
CA GLY A 288 28.58 -19.86 -5.64
C GLY A 288 27.66 -19.07 -6.58
N TYR A 289 26.35 -19.04 -6.35
CA TYR A 289 25.45 -18.15 -7.08
C TYR A 289 25.32 -16.82 -6.35
N LYS A 290 25.78 -15.72 -6.98
CA LYS A 290 25.53 -14.35 -6.52
C LYS A 290 24.02 -14.11 -6.60
N LYS A 291 23.36 -13.96 -5.45
CA LYS A 291 21.95 -13.60 -5.41
C LYS A 291 21.83 -12.16 -5.92
N GLN A 292 20.92 -11.91 -6.87
CA GLN A 292 20.43 -10.56 -7.05
C GLN A 292 19.59 -10.23 -5.81
N GLN A 293 19.96 -9.16 -5.13
CA GLN A 293 19.26 -8.65 -3.97
C GLN A 293 17.92 -8.13 -4.48
N THR A 294 16.84 -8.88 -4.25
CA THR A 294 15.46 -8.44 -4.56
C THR A 294 14.78 -7.88 -3.31
N SER A 295 15.55 -7.58 -2.26
CA SER A 295 15.07 -7.02 -0.99
C SER A 295 14.94 -5.50 -1.00
N TRP A 296 14.69 -4.92 -2.17
CA TRP A 296 14.37 -3.49 -2.33
C TRP A 296 13.04 -3.15 -1.62
N PHE A 297 12.33 -4.16 -1.11
CA PHE A 297 11.12 -4.03 -0.31
C PHE A 297 11.37 -3.61 1.15
N SER A 298 12.62 -3.65 1.61
CA SER A 298 13.00 -3.23 2.98
C SER A 298 13.94 -2.02 3.02
N GLU A 299 14.46 -1.59 1.87
CA GLU A 299 15.23 -0.35 1.77
C GLU A 299 14.28 0.85 1.69
N SER A 300 14.64 1.96 2.34
CA SER A 300 13.91 3.22 2.20
C SER A 300 14.14 3.80 0.80
N TRP A 301 13.15 4.54 0.29
CA TRP A 301 13.25 5.22 -1.01
C TRP A 301 14.46 6.17 -1.09
N GLU A 302 14.81 6.84 0.02
CA GLU A 302 15.99 7.71 0.11
C GLU A 302 17.31 6.96 -0.15
N SER A 303 17.42 5.70 0.29
CA SER A 303 18.62 4.88 0.03
C SER A 303 18.69 4.43 -1.43
N MET A 304 17.54 4.30 -2.11
CA MET A 304 17.47 3.94 -3.52
C MET A 304 17.81 5.14 -4.42
N GLU A 305 17.26 6.31 -4.11
CA GLU A 305 17.50 7.54 -4.90
C GLU A 305 18.92 8.10 -4.70
N GLY A 306 19.52 7.89 -3.51
CA GLY A 306 20.90 8.31 -3.25
C GLY A 306 21.96 7.55 -4.06
N GLU A 307 21.74 6.26 -4.37
CA GLU A 307 22.70 5.46 -5.16
C GLU A 307 22.70 5.84 -6.64
N ASP A 308 21.55 6.24 -7.19
CA ASP A 308 21.45 6.71 -8.58
C ASP A 308 22.17 8.06 -8.78
N GLN A 309 22.19 8.91 -7.74
CA GLN A 309 22.83 10.22 -7.79
C GLN A 309 24.37 10.15 -7.75
N ASP A 310 24.92 9.19 -7.00
CA ASP A 310 26.37 8.93 -6.96
C ASP A 310 26.90 8.28 -8.26
N GLU A 311 26.08 7.49 -8.98
CA GLU A 311 26.44 6.95 -10.29
C GLU A 311 26.44 8.03 -11.39
N GLU A 312 25.51 9.00 -11.34
CA GLU A 312 25.45 10.11 -12.30
C GLU A 312 26.64 11.08 -12.13
N ASP A 313 27.04 11.38 -10.88
CA ASP A 313 28.22 12.20 -10.57
C ASP A 313 29.54 11.49 -10.94
N ALA A 314 29.62 10.16 -10.79
CA ALA A 314 30.76 9.37 -11.24
C ALA A 314 30.88 9.34 -12.77
N GLN A 315 29.77 9.43 -13.49
CA GLN A 315 29.74 9.43 -14.95
C GLN A 315 30.09 10.80 -15.55
N LEU A 316 29.85 11.89 -14.82
CA LEU A 316 30.21 13.26 -15.22
C LEU A 316 31.62 13.70 -14.75
N GLY A 317 32.19 13.07 -13.72
CA GLY A 317 33.54 13.39 -13.19
C GLY A 317 34.73 12.82 -13.99
N GLY A 318 34.49 12.00 -15.03
CA GLY A 318 35.56 11.34 -15.80
C GLY A 318 36.14 12.15 -16.97
N GLY A 319 35.69 13.39 -17.19
CA GLY A 319 36.04 14.20 -18.36
C GLY A 319 37.03 15.34 -18.05
N GLN A 320 38.24 15.22 -18.63
CA GLN A 320 39.17 16.31 -18.94
C GLN A 320 40.03 16.88 -17.78
N GLY A 321 41.06 16.12 -17.42
CA GLY A 321 42.35 16.74 -17.09
C GLY A 321 42.97 17.36 -18.35
N VAL A 322 42.65 18.61 -18.65
CA VAL A 322 43.43 19.44 -19.59
C VAL A 322 44.69 19.84 -18.85
N VAL A 323 45.80 19.23 -19.22
CA VAL A 323 47.14 19.61 -18.79
C VAL A 323 47.43 20.95 -19.47
N GLU A 324 47.34 22.05 -18.72
CA GLU A 324 47.90 23.35 -19.14
C GLU A 324 49.41 23.17 -19.31
N ALA A 325 49.83 23.10 -20.57
CA ALA A 325 51.24 23.23 -20.93
C ALA A 325 51.66 24.67 -20.62
N GLY A 326 52.46 24.83 -19.57
CA GLY A 326 53.13 26.08 -19.23
C GLY A 326 54.04 26.51 -20.37
N GLU A 327 53.72 27.65 -20.96
CA GLU A 327 54.56 28.37 -21.91
C GLU A 327 55.60 29.16 -21.09
N GLU A 328 56.78 28.56 -20.89
CA GLU A 328 57.97 29.26 -20.37
C GLU A 328 58.44 30.26 -21.43
N GLY A 329 58.13 31.54 -21.21
CA GLY A 329 58.72 32.65 -21.93
C GLY A 329 60.12 32.94 -21.42
N ASP A 330 61.13 32.57 -22.22
CA ASP A 330 62.49 33.11 -22.19
C ASP A 330 62.43 34.60 -22.59
N ASP A 331 62.55 35.50 -21.62
CA ASP A 331 62.88 36.91 -21.87
C ASP A 331 64.40 37.10 -21.85
N GLU A 332 64.95 37.13 -23.05
CA GLU A 332 66.33 37.47 -23.38
C GLU A 332 66.39 38.95 -23.84
N LYS A 333 67.41 39.68 -23.36
CA LYS A 333 67.91 41.04 -23.75
C LYS A 333 67.44 42.20 -22.85
N GLU A 334 68.26 43.17 -22.47
CA GLU A 334 69.56 43.65 -23.00
C GLU A 334 70.39 44.34 -21.89
#